data_AF-A0A835AWJ8-F1
#
_entry.id   AF-A0A835AWJ8-F1
#
_cell.length_a   1.000
_cell.length_b   1.000
_cell.length_c   1.000
_cell.angle_alpha   90.00
_cell.angle_beta   90.00
_cell.angle_gamma   90.00
#
_symmetry.space_group_name_H-M   'P 1'
#
loop_
_entity.id
_entity.type
_entity.pdbx_description
1 polymer ?
#
loop_
_entity_poly.entity_id
_entity_poly.type
_entity_poly.pdbx_seq_one_letter_code
_entity_poly.pdbx_strand_id
1 'polypeptide(L)'
;MKQVSKNTGLGVPHIDIKTVIAATMFLKGFGGLLFIFSSSFGAFLLLIYLAFITPIVYDFYNYEMESAQFVQLFFKFSQNLAFIGALLFFLGMKNSIPRRRAKGRTTKTKTN
;
A
#
# COMPACT_ATOMS: atom_id res chain seq x y z
N MET A 1 -27.53 -27.46 -13.44
CA MET A 1 -26.54 -28.55 -13.56
C MET A 1 -25.92 -28.49 -14.96
N LYS A 2 -24.59 -28.34 -15.05
CA LYS A 2 -23.72 -28.58 -16.22
C LYS A 2 -24.15 -28.01 -17.59
N GLN A 3 -23.82 -26.75 -17.90
CA GLN A 3 -23.62 -26.38 -19.32
C GLN A 3 -22.79 -25.11 -19.55
N VAL A 4 -21.62 -24.99 -18.91
CA VAL A 4 -20.61 -23.97 -19.28
C VAL A 4 -19.27 -24.66 -19.47
N SER A 5 -19.17 -25.41 -20.55
CA SER A 5 -17.92 -26.02 -21.01
C SER A 5 -18.01 -26.09 -22.53
N LYS A 6 -17.74 -24.96 -23.18
CA LYS A 6 -17.46 -24.84 -24.61
C LYS A 6 -17.09 -23.37 -24.90
N ASN A 7 -15.83 -23.17 -25.29
CA ASN A 7 -15.35 -22.10 -26.18
C ASN A 7 -14.47 -20.95 -25.64
N THR A 8 -13.86 -21.07 -24.47
CA THR A 8 -12.72 -20.17 -24.14
C THR A 8 -11.55 -20.99 -23.63
N GLY A 9 -10.67 -21.41 -24.55
CA GLY A 9 -9.42 -22.13 -24.28
C GLY A 9 -8.35 -21.30 -23.56
N LEU A 10 -8.76 -20.35 -22.73
CA LEU A 10 -7.94 -19.67 -21.76
C LEU A 10 -8.31 -20.28 -20.43
N GLY A 11 -7.50 -21.24 -19.95
CA GLY A 11 -7.60 -21.72 -18.57
C GLY A 11 -7.55 -20.49 -17.67
N VAL A 12 -8.71 -20.10 -17.13
CA VAL A 12 -8.81 -19.06 -16.12
C VAL A 12 -7.85 -19.51 -15.04
N PRO A 13 -6.72 -18.81 -14.78
CA PRO A 13 -5.80 -19.25 -13.76
C PRO A 13 -6.63 -19.36 -12.49
N HIS A 14 -6.65 -20.56 -11.89
CA HIS A 14 -7.37 -20.85 -10.67
C HIS A 14 -6.62 -20.14 -9.54
N ILE A 15 -6.69 -18.81 -9.54
CA ILE A 15 -6.09 -17.96 -8.53
C ILE A 15 -6.91 -18.24 -7.29
N ASP A 16 -6.37 -19.09 -6.42
CA ASP A 16 -7.02 -19.43 -5.17
C ASP A 16 -7.15 -18.15 -4.36
N ILE A 17 -8.38 -17.66 -4.23
CA ILE A 17 -8.72 -16.43 -3.52
C ILE A 17 -8.13 -16.47 -2.11
N LYS A 18 -8.01 -17.66 -1.50
CA LYS A 18 -7.36 -17.87 -0.21
C LYS A 18 -5.88 -17.48 -0.22
N THR A 19 -5.16 -17.81 -1.28
CA THR A 19 -3.75 -17.43 -1.46
C THR A 19 -3.62 -15.92 -1.62
N VAL A 20 -4.53 -15.27 -2.35
CA VAL A 20 -4.54 -13.81 -2.49
C VAL A 20 -4.85 -13.12 -1.17
N ILE A 21 -5.82 -13.62 -0.41
CA ILE A 21 -6.14 -13.10 0.93
C ILE A 21 -4.97 -13.30 1.89
N ALA A 22 -4.34 -14.49 1.88
CA ALA A 22 -3.18 -14.76 2.73
C ALA A 22 -1.98 -13.86 2.35
N ALA A 23 -1.71 -13.71 1.05
CA ALA A 23 -0.64 -12.85 0.54
C ALA A 23 -0.90 -11.38 0.89
N THR A 24 -2.13 -10.89 0.73
CA THR A 24 -2.47 -9.50 1.09
C THR A 24 -2.44 -9.26 2.59
N MET A 25 -2.87 -10.22 3.41
CA MET A 25 -2.78 -10.15 4.88
C MET A 25 -1.33 -10.16 5.35
N PHE A 26 -0.50 -11.04 4.77
CA PHE A 26 0.94 -11.09 5.02
C PHE A 26 1.61 -9.78 4.59
N LEU A 27 1.33 -9.28 3.38
CA LEU A 27 1.92 -8.06 2.85
C LEU A 27 1.56 -6.84 3.71
N LYS A 28 0.31 -6.75 4.16
CA LYS A 28 -0.16 -5.68 5.05
C LYS A 28 0.52 -5.76 6.42
N GLY A 29 0.56 -6.95 7.02
CA GLY A 29 1.17 -7.16 8.34
C GLY A 29 2.67 -6.94 8.32
N PHE A 30 3.36 -7.54 7.34
CA PHE A 30 4.80 -7.44 7.16
C PHE A 30 5.23 -6.03 6.74
N GLY A 31 4.52 -5.40 5.80
CA GLY A 31 4.74 -4.01 5.41
C GLY A 31 4.53 -3.04 6.58
N GLY A 32 3.48 -3.25 7.38
CA GLY A 32 3.21 -2.51 8.62
C GLY A 32 4.32 -2.65 9.65
N LEU A 33 4.78 -3.87 9.90
CA LEU A 33 5.87 -4.15 10.83
C LEU A 33 7.18 -3.47 10.40
N LEU A 34 7.54 -3.60 9.12
CA LEU A 34 8.73 -2.94 8.56
C LEU A 34 8.63 -1.41 8.62
N PHE A 35 7.44 -0.86 8.45
CA PHE A 35 7.21 0.58 8.54
C PHE A 35 7.46 1.14 9.95
N ILE A 36 7.12 0.40 11.01
CA ILE A 36 7.40 0.78 12.42
C ILE A 36 8.90 0.95 12.67
N PHE A 37 9.74 0.09 12.07
CA PHE A 37 11.21 0.23 12.11
C PHE A 37 11.74 1.39 11.25
N SER A 38 10.86 2.27 10.79
CA SER A 38 11.18 3.37 9.90
C SER A 38 11.84 2.88 8.60
N SER A 39 11.43 1.73 8.06
CA SER A 39 11.99 1.25 6.80
C SER A 39 11.27 1.87 5.60
N SER A 40 12.01 2.52 4.69
CA SER A 40 11.45 2.99 3.40
C SER A 40 10.87 1.84 2.59
N PHE A 41 11.45 0.64 2.71
CA PHE A 41 10.94 -0.57 2.06
C PHE A 41 9.56 -0.95 2.59
N GLY A 42 9.33 -0.87 3.91
CA GLY A 42 8.01 -1.11 4.50
C GLY A 42 6.94 -0.14 3.99
N ALA A 43 7.30 1.13 3.81
CA ALA A 43 6.40 2.13 3.22
C ALA A 43 6.02 1.79 1.76
N PHE A 44 6.98 1.31 0.96
CA PHE A 44 6.72 0.85 -0.41
C PHE A 44 5.81 -0.39 -0.45
N LEU A 45 6.03 -1.37 0.43
CA LEU A 45 5.16 -2.56 0.53
C LEU A 45 3.72 -2.17 0.87
N LEU A 46 3.55 -1.24 1.82
CA LEU A 46 2.23 -0.72 2.20
C LEU A 46 1.56 0.07 1.05
N LEU A 47 2.33 0.84 0.28
CA LEU A 47 1.83 1.55 -0.90
C LEU A 47 1.34 0.60 -1.98
N ILE A 48 2.11 -0.46 -2.28
CA ILE A 48 1.70 -1.50 -3.23
C ILE A 48 0.42 -2.18 -2.74
N TYR A 49 0.38 -2.57 -1.46
CA TYR A 49 -0.82 -3.16 -0.86
C TYR A 49 -2.06 -2.23 -0.99
N LEU A 50 -1.93 -0.94 -0.66
CA LEU A 50 -3.02 0.02 -0.83
C LEU A 50 -3.41 0.16 -2.30
N ALA A 51 -2.46 0.28 -3.24
CA ALA A 51 -2.74 0.46 -4.66
C ALA A 51 -3.54 -0.71 -5.28
N PHE A 52 -3.32 -1.94 -4.81
CA PHE A 52 -4.07 -3.11 -5.27
C PHE A 52 -5.42 -3.27 -4.55
N ILE A 53 -5.47 -3.07 -3.24
CA ILE A 53 -6.72 -3.24 -2.47
C ILE A 53 -7.72 -2.14 -2.77
N THR A 54 -7.27 -0.91 -3.02
CA THR A 54 -8.17 0.24 -3.18
C THR A 54 -9.16 0.08 -4.36
N PRO A 55 -8.75 -0.26 -5.59
CA PRO A 55 -9.70 -0.49 -6.69
C PRO A 55 -10.51 -1.79 -6.51
N ILE A 56 -9.99 -2.79 -5.80
CA ILE A 56 -10.69 -4.08 -5.59
C ILE A 56 -11.79 -3.97 -4.53
N VAL A 57 -11.55 -3.20 -3.46
CA VAL A 57 -12.43 -3.14 -2.28
C VAL A 57 -13.39 -1.96 -2.33
N TYR A 58 -13.07 -0.89 -3.06
CA TYR A 58 -13.95 0.27 -3.20
C TYR A 58 -14.58 0.27 -4.59
N ASP A 59 -15.66 -0.48 -4.74
CA ASP A 59 -16.51 -0.53 -5.93
C ASP A 59 -17.52 0.63 -6.04
N PHE A 60 -17.18 1.79 -5.45
CA PHE A 60 -18.06 2.97 -5.38
C PHE A 60 -18.53 3.47 -6.76
N TYR A 61 -17.80 3.14 -7.82
CA TYR A 61 -18.18 3.41 -9.20
C TYR A 61 -19.45 2.68 -9.67
N ASN A 62 -19.85 1.60 -9.00
CA ASN A 62 -21.07 0.84 -9.33
C ASN A 62 -22.31 1.37 -8.62
N TYR A 63 -22.16 2.33 -7.71
CA TYR A 63 -23.27 2.87 -6.90
C TYR A 63 -23.59 4.31 -7.32
N GLU A 64 -24.86 4.67 -7.26
CA GLU A 64 -25.28 6.05 -7.52
C GLU A 64 -24.71 7.00 -6.45
N MET A 65 -24.29 8.19 -6.88
CA MET A 65 -23.59 9.16 -6.04
C MET A 65 -24.42 9.65 -4.84
N GLU A 66 -25.76 9.59 -4.92
CA GLU A 66 -26.67 9.95 -3.82
C GLU A 66 -26.93 8.81 -2.83
N SER A 67 -26.43 7.60 -3.09
CA SER A 67 -26.60 6.49 -2.18
C SER A 67 -25.72 6.64 -0.93
N ALA A 68 -26.27 6.32 0.24
CA ALA A 68 -25.50 6.30 1.48
C ALA A 68 -24.30 5.32 1.41
N GLN A 69 -24.43 4.27 0.59
CA GLN A 69 -23.37 3.30 0.32
C GLN A 69 -22.19 3.93 -0.43
N PHE A 70 -22.46 4.75 -1.44
CA PHE A 70 -21.42 5.52 -2.14
C PHE A 70 -20.65 6.42 -1.17
N VAL A 71 -21.37 7.22 -0.35
CA VAL A 71 -20.74 8.15 0.60
C VAL A 71 -19.84 7.39 1.58
N GLN A 72 -20.33 6.29 2.15
CA GLN A 72 -19.56 5.49 3.10
C GLN A 72 -18.30 4.88 2.44
N LEU A 73 -18.42 4.39 1.21
CA LEU A 73 -17.33 3.76 0.49
C LEU A 73 -16.30 4.80 0.01
N PHE A 74 -16.77 5.97 -0.41
CA PHE A 74 -15.94 7.14 -0.76
C PHE A 74 -15.16 7.69 0.43
N PHE A 75 -15.77 7.75 1.63
CA PHE A 75 -15.05 8.14 2.85
C PHE A 75 -13.92 7.15 3.17
N LYS A 76 -14.17 5.85 3.09
CA LYS A 76 -13.14 4.82 3.31
C LYS A 76 -12.04 4.88 2.24
N PHE A 77 -12.40 5.12 0.99
CA PHE A 77 -11.45 5.36 -0.10
C PHE A 77 -10.57 6.59 0.21
N SER A 78 -11.18 7.71 0.58
CA SER A 78 -10.49 8.96 0.90
C SER A 78 -9.55 8.79 2.11
N GLN A 79 -9.96 8.01 3.11
CA GLN A 79 -9.11 7.67 4.24
C GLN A 79 -7.87 6.86 3.80
N ASN A 80 -8.02 5.90 2.90
CA ASN A 80 -6.87 5.20 2.33
C ASN A 80 -6.00 6.12 1.49
N LEU A 81 -6.59 7.06 0.75
CA LEU A 81 -5.82 8.06 0.01
C LEU A 81 -4.99 8.96 0.95
N ALA A 82 -5.54 9.33 2.12
CA ALA A 82 -4.79 10.03 3.16
C ALA A 82 -3.62 9.18 3.69
N PHE A 83 -3.81 7.87 3.88
CA PHE A 83 -2.71 6.97 4.25
C PHE A 83 -1.63 6.87 3.15
N ILE A 84 -2.01 6.82 1.87
CA ILE A 84 -1.07 6.92 0.74
C ILE A 84 -0.26 8.21 0.83
N GLY A 85 -0.94 9.34 1.04
CA GLY A 85 -0.31 10.65 1.21
C GLY A 85 0.70 10.68 2.36
N ALA A 86 0.34 10.12 3.53
CA ALA A 86 1.23 10.03 4.68
C ALA A 86 2.46 9.14 4.41
N LEU A 87 2.28 8.01 3.72
CA LEU A 87 3.37 7.11 3.33
C LEU A 87 4.31 7.76 2.31
N LEU A 88 3.76 8.46 1.30
CA LEU A 88 4.54 9.22 0.32
C LEU A 88 5.30 10.37 0.98
N PHE A 89 4.67 11.08 1.92
CA PHE A 89 5.33 12.12 2.69
C PHE A 89 6.50 11.56 3.51
N PHE A 90 6.29 10.46 4.22
CA PHE A 90 7.35 9.77 4.96
C PHE A 90 8.51 9.33 4.06
N LEU A 91 8.21 8.79 2.87
CA LEU A 91 9.21 8.39 1.89
C LEU A 91 9.98 9.60 1.34
N GLY A 92 9.26 10.67 1.02
CA GLY A 92 9.82 11.94 0.56
C GLY A 92 10.73 12.58 1.62
N MET A 93 10.33 12.55 2.89
CA MET A 93 11.16 13.00 4.01
C MET A 93 12.43 12.17 4.15
N LYS A 94 12.37 10.83 4.05
CA LYS A 94 13.56 9.99 4.16
C LYS A 94 14.56 10.18 3.02
N ASN A 95 14.10 10.49 1.81
CA ASN A 95 14.98 10.78 0.67
C ASN A 95 15.49 12.24 0.64
N SER A 96 14.73 13.19 1.21
CA SER A 96 15.09 14.61 1.22
C SER A 96 15.87 15.05 2.45
N ILE A 97 15.77 14.34 3.59
CA ILE A 97 16.68 14.54 4.71
C ILE A 97 18.03 14.00 4.25
N PRO A 98 19.00 14.87 3.92
CA PRO A 98 20.32 14.38 3.59
C PRO A 98 20.80 13.68 4.85
N ARG A 99 21.52 12.58 4.70
CA ARG A 99 22.30 11.89 5.74
C ARG A 99 23.40 12.78 6.36
N ARG A 100 23.19 14.10 6.42
CA ARG A 100 24.06 15.20 6.85
C ARG A 100 24.44 15.15 8.34
N ARG A 101 23.93 14.20 9.14
CA ARG A 101 24.34 14.06 10.54
C ARG A 101 25.06 12.76 10.89
N ALA A 102 25.60 12.05 9.89
CA ALA A 102 26.39 10.83 10.16
C ALA A 102 27.69 10.74 9.33
N LYS A 103 28.32 11.87 8.99
CA LYS A 103 29.71 11.87 8.53
C LYS A 103 30.47 13.00 9.22
N GLY A 104 31.39 12.58 10.09
CA GLY A 104 32.05 13.37 11.12
C GLY A 104 32.53 14.75 10.69
N ARG A 105 32.20 15.75 11.50
CA ARG A 105 33.24 16.70 11.92
C ARG A 105 33.77 16.19 13.25
N THR A 106 34.76 15.31 13.14
CA THR A 106 35.75 15.08 14.18
C THR A 106 36.17 16.42 14.76
N THR A 107 36.13 16.48 16.09
CA THR A 107 36.79 17.47 16.94
C THR A 107 38.09 17.97 16.31
N LYS A 108 38.13 19.22 15.84
CA LYS A 108 39.40 19.92 15.68
C LYS A 108 39.85 20.37 17.07
N THR A 109 40.62 19.54 17.75
CA THR A 109 41.44 19.91 18.89
C THR A 109 42.52 20.90 18.43
N LYS A 110 42.79 21.93 19.24
CA LYS A 110 43.73 23.04 19.02
C LYS A 110 45.21 22.61 19.11
N THR A 111 46.11 23.19 18.31
CA THR A 111 47.54 23.59 18.59
C THR A 111 48.17 24.14 17.28
N ASN A 112 49.06 25.13 17.18
CA ASN A 112 49.73 26.10 18.07
C ASN A 112 49.52 27.51 17.47
#